data_AF-A0A240EGY4-F1
#
_entry.id   AF-A0A240EGY4-F1
#
_cell.length_a   1.000
_cell.length_b   1.000
_cell.length_c   1.000
_cell.angle_alpha   90.00
_cell.angle_beta   90.00
_cell.angle_gamma   90.00
#
_symmetry.space_group_name_H-M   'P 1'
#
loop_
_entity.id
_entity.type
_entity.pdbx_description
1 polymer ?
#
loop_
_entity_poly.entity_id
_entity_poly.type
_entity_poly.pdbx_seq_one_letter_code
_entity_poly.pdbx_strand_id
1 'polypeptide(L)'
;MSNSSPIQAIVFDWAGTIVDFGSFAPTTIFVEAFKQGFNFDITLAEAREPMGIGKWDHIKAVGQLPGVKTRWIAQFGKEMSESDVDTIYAALCLCKKPKSRIMLSRFLMPLRW
;
A
#
# COMPACT_ATOMS: atom_id res chain seq x y z
N MET A 1 -12.34 -54.62 -4.71
CA MET A 1 -12.91 -53.86 -5.85
C MET A 1 -12.42 -52.44 -5.74
N SER A 2 -11.67 -52.02 -6.76
CA SER A 2 -11.15 -50.69 -7.00
C SER A 2 -12.28 -49.66 -7.16
N ASN A 3 -12.10 -48.49 -6.55
CA ASN A 3 -12.19 -47.20 -7.24
C ASN A 3 -11.52 -46.13 -6.37
N SER A 4 -10.22 -45.91 -6.64
CA SER A 4 -9.52 -44.68 -6.31
C SER A 4 -10.26 -43.54 -7.00
N SER A 5 -10.95 -42.70 -6.24
CA SER A 5 -11.42 -41.42 -6.76
C SER A 5 -10.18 -40.53 -6.94
N PRO A 6 -9.70 -40.22 -8.15
CA PRO A 6 -8.73 -39.15 -8.28
C PRO A 6 -9.47 -37.86 -7.86
N ILE A 7 -8.92 -37.09 -6.95
CA ILE A 7 -9.46 -35.77 -6.61
C ILE A 7 -9.59 -34.99 -7.95
N GLN A 8 -10.81 -34.64 -8.36
CA GLN A 8 -11.11 -34.15 -9.71
C GLN A 8 -11.04 -32.63 -9.88
N ALA A 9 -10.94 -31.87 -8.79
CA ALA A 9 -10.69 -30.43 -8.85
C ALA A 9 -10.19 -29.93 -7.50
N ILE A 10 -9.20 -29.04 -7.55
CA ILE A 10 -8.79 -28.21 -6.42
C ILE A 10 -9.12 -26.78 -6.82
N VAL A 11 -10.01 -26.15 -6.05
CA VAL A 11 -10.29 -24.72 -6.19
C VAL A 11 -9.30 -23.99 -5.30
N PHE A 12 -8.32 -23.33 -5.91
CA PHE A 12 -7.46 -22.39 -5.20
C PHE A 12 -8.16 -21.03 -5.19
N ASP A 13 -8.48 -20.55 -3.98
CA ASP A 13 -8.82 -19.16 -3.77
C ASP A 13 -7.56 -18.30 -4.02
N TRP A 14 -7.71 -17.23 -4.80
CA TRP A 14 -6.64 -16.27 -5.11
C TRP A 14 -6.41 -15.27 -3.96
N ALA A 15 -6.99 -15.50 -2.80
CA ALA A 15 -6.55 -14.90 -1.54
C ALA A 15 -5.97 -16.02 -0.65
N GLY A 16 -4.70 -16.37 -0.85
CA GLY A 16 -4.00 -17.18 0.16
C GLY A 16 -3.05 -18.29 -0.28
N THR A 17 -2.72 -18.47 -1.56
CA THR A 17 -1.77 -19.56 -1.93
C THR A 17 -0.61 -19.19 -2.88
N ILE A 18 -0.54 -17.98 -3.45
CA ILE A 18 0.64 -17.52 -4.22
C ILE A 18 1.09 -16.09 -3.87
N VAL A 19 0.21 -15.25 -3.33
CA VAL A 19 0.55 -13.89 -2.85
C VAL A 19 -0.21 -13.62 -1.56
N ASP A 20 0.18 -14.30 -0.48
CA ASP A 20 -0.12 -13.83 0.88
C ASP A 20 0.80 -14.55 1.86
N PHE A 21 2.07 -14.15 1.85
CA PHE A 21 2.93 -14.39 3.00
C PHE A 21 2.51 -13.42 4.10
N GLY A 22 1.46 -13.80 4.82
CA GLY A 22 1.07 -13.23 6.11
C GLY A 22 0.37 -11.88 6.06
N SER A 23 -0.24 -11.56 7.19
CA SER A 23 -0.87 -10.28 7.53
C SER A 23 0.15 -9.11 7.55
N PHE A 24 0.76 -8.79 6.40
CA PHE A 24 1.65 -7.64 6.16
C PHE A 24 0.89 -6.45 5.56
N ALA A 25 -0.39 -6.65 5.20
CA ALA A 25 -1.28 -5.66 4.62
C ALA A 25 -1.35 -4.29 5.33
N PRO A 26 -1.24 -4.17 6.68
CA PRO A 26 -1.25 -2.85 7.29
C PRO A 26 0.10 -2.11 7.21
N THR A 27 1.21 -2.78 6.88
CA THR A 27 2.54 -2.14 6.87
C THR A 27 3.02 -1.74 5.48
N THR A 28 2.70 -2.52 4.46
CA THR A 28 3.05 -2.21 3.06
C THR A 28 2.45 -0.90 2.59
N ILE A 29 1.26 -0.54 3.07
CA ILE A 29 0.62 0.74 2.74
C ILE A 29 1.43 1.96 3.16
N PHE A 30 2.24 1.87 4.22
CA PHE A 30 3.10 2.97 4.62
C PHE A 30 4.28 3.09 3.66
N VAL A 31 4.92 1.96 3.31
CA VAL A 31 6.00 1.95 2.31
C VAL A 31 5.54 2.59 1.00
N GLU A 32 4.36 2.22 0.51
CA GLU A 32 3.77 2.81 -0.68
C GLU A 32 3.42 4.29 -0.50
N ALA A 33 2.89 4.71 0.65
CA ALA A 33 2.53 6.11 0.90
C ALA A 33 3.78 7.02 0.89
N PHE A 34 4.89 6.59 1.50
CA PHE A 34 6.16 7.31 1.46
C PHE A 34 6.70 7.39 0.02
N LYS A 35 6.57 6.28 -0.74
CA LYS A 35 6.97 6.24 -2.15
C LYS A 35 6.12 7.16 -3.02
N GLN A 36 4.81 7.18 -2.83
CA GLN A 36 3.88 8.00 -3.64
C GLN A 36 3.95 9.48 -3.26
N GLY A 37 4.07 9.80 -1.98
CA GLY A 37 4.11 11.19 -1.52
C GLY A 37 5.40 11.91 -1.88
N PHE A 38 6.54 11.23 -1.74
CA PHE A 38 7.86 11.87 -1.81
C PHE A 38 8.91 11.09 -2.61
N ASN A 39 8.54 9.98 -3.26
CA ASN A 39 9.49 9.05 -3.87
C ASN A 39 10.58 8.62 -2.87
N PHE A 40 10.19 8.42 -1.61
CA PHE A 40 11.08 8.08 -0.51
C PHE A 40 10.91 6.62 -0.12
N ASP A 41 12.01 5.88 -0.01
CA ASP A 41 12.00 4.46 0.32
C ASP A 41 12.23 4.22 1.82
N ILE A 42 11.28 3.53 2.44
CA ILE A 42 11.39 2.97 3.80
C ILE A 42 11.31 1.46 3.76
N THR A 43 11.98 0.80 4.71
CA THR A 43 11.92 -0.65 4.84
C THR A 43 10.65 -1.09 5.58
N LEU A 44 10.23 -2.34 5.36
CA LEU A 44 9.13 -2.93 6.13
C LEU A 44 9.43 -3.02 7.64
N ALA A 45 10.71 -3.16 8.02
CA ALA A 45 11.12 -3.16 9.42
C ALA A 45 10.89 -1.79 10.06
N GLU A 46 11.38 -0.71 9.42
CA GLU A 46 11.17 0.67 9.87
C GLU A 46 9.68 1.02 9.94
N ALA A 47 8.88 0.56 8.98
CA ALA A 47 7.44 0.78 8.98
C ALA A 47 6.71 0.04 10.12
N ARG A 48 7.31 -1.00 10.71
CA ARG A 48 6.74 -1.80 11.81
C ARG A 48 7.09 -1.29 13.21
N GLU A 49 8.19 -0.55 13.34
CA GLU A 49 8.71 -0.08 14.64
C GLU A 49 7.63 0.62 15.50
N PRO A 50 6.84 1.59 14.98
CA PRO A 50 5.85 2.29 15.79
C PRO A 50 4.41 1.75 15.64
N MET A 51 4.22 0.45 15.44
CA MET A 51 2.87 -0.12 15.29
C MET A 51 2.03 0.02 16.57
N GLY A 52 0.77 0.42 16.42
CA GLY A 52 -0.23 0.51 17.51
C GLY A 52 -0.72 1.92 17.83
N ILE A 53 -0.18 2.94 17.17
CA ILE A 53 -0.60 4.35 17.31
C ILE A 53 -1.47 4.81 16.13
N GLY A 54 -2.05 6.00 16.23
CA GLY A 54 -2.83 6.60 15.14
C GLY A 54 -2.02 6.69 13.84
N LYS A 55 -2.65 6.51 12.69
CA LYS A 55 -1.94 6.46 11.39
C LYS A 55 -1.08 7.69 11.09
N TRP A 56 -1.56 8.88 11.47
CA TRP A 56 -0.82 10.12 11.29
C TRP A 56 0.42 10.15 12.20
N ASP A 57 0.23 9.81 13.49
CA ASP A 57 1.33 9.68 14.46
C ASP A 57 2.34 8.60 14.05
N HIS A 58 1.86 7.52 13.43
CA HIS A 58 2.70 6.45 12.88
C HIS A 58 3.65 6.98 11.81
N ILE A 59 3.14 7.75 10.84
CA ILE A 59 3.96 8.35 9.78
C ILE A 59 5.00 9.29 10.40
N LYS A 60 4.58 10.14 11.34
CA LYS A 60 5.48 11.04 12.06
C LYS A 60 6.57 10.27 12.81
N ALA A 61 6.22 9.19 13.52
CA ALA A 61 7.15 8.35 14.25
C ALA A 61 8.16 7.64 13.33
N VAL A 62 7.71 7.06 12.21
CA VAL A 62 8.60 6.47 11.19
C VAL A 62 9.58 7.51 10.66
N GLY A 63 9.11 8.73 10.41
CA GLY A 63 9.94 9.85 9.97
C GLY A 63 11.03 10.29 10.95
N GLN A 64 10.82 10.05 12.25
CA GLN A 64 11.76 10.40 13.31
C GLN A 64 12.75 9.28 13.64
N LEU A 65 12.59 8.08 13.06
CA LEU A 65 13.57 7.01 13.21
C LEU A 65 14.94 7.51 12.71
N PRO A 66 16.04 7.32 13.47
CA PRO A 66 17.34 7.90 13.13
C PRO A 66 17.78 7.61 11.69
N GLY A 67 17.60 6.37 11.22
CA GLY A 67 17.94 5.98 9.85
C GLY A 67 17.08 6.67 8.79
N VAL A 68 15.77 6.76 9.02
CA VAL A 68 14.83 7.44 8.11
C VAL A 68 15.11 8.93 8.08
N LYS A 69 15.27 9.55 9.26
CA LYS A 69 15.56 10.97 9.43
C LYS A 69 16.83 11.39 8.70
N THR A 70 17.93 10.63 8.85
CA THR A 70 19.19 10.91 8.14
C THR A 70 19.01 10.84 6.63
N ARG A 71 18.32 9.80 6.11
CA ARG A 71 18.06 9.68 4.66
C ARG A 71 17.14 10.79 4.15
N TRP A 72 16.15 11.18 4.94
CA TRP A 72 15.22 12.25 4.60
C TRP A 72 15.94 13.60 4.49
N ILE A 73 16.77 13.95 5.48
CA ILE A 73 17.58 15.17 5.43
C ILE A 73 18.55 15.12 4.24
N ALA A 74 19.16 13.97 3.94
CA ALA A 74 20.05 13.83 2.79
C ALA A 74 19.34 14.08 1.45
N GLN A 75 18.06 13.72 1.32
CA GLN A 75 17.28 13.88 0.09
C GLN A 75 16.61 15.26 -0.02
N PHE A 76 16.11 15.82 1.08
CA PHE A 76 15.27 17.03 1.07
C PHE A 76 15.89 18.23 1.80
N GLY A 77 17.03 18.07 2.47
CA GLY A 77 17.76 19.14 3.16
C GLY A 77 17.09 19.69 4.42
N LYS A 78 15.95 19.13 4.83
CA LYS A 78 15.18 19.54 6.02
C LYS A 78 14.65 18.32 6.76
N GLU A 79 14.31 18.47 8.03
CA GLU A 79 13.52 17.47 8.75
C GLU A 79 12.08 17.44 8.23
N MET A 80 11.39 16.32 8.44
CA MET A 80 10.00 16.14 8.04
C MET A 80 9.10 17.07 8.86
N SER A 81 8.39 17.97 8.17
CA SER A 81 7.41 18.85 8.80
C SER A 81 6.03 18.19 8.86
N GLU A 82 5.12 18.76 9.65
CA GLU A 82 3.74 18.25 9.76
C GLU A 82 3.00 18.26 8.42
N SER A 83 3.29 19.24 7.55
CA SER A 83 2.79 19.28 6.18
C SER A 83 3.27 18.10 5.31
N ASP A 84 4.50 17.62 5.54
CA ASP A 84 5.04 16.48 4.82
C ASP A 84 4.34 15.20 5.31
N VAL A 85 4.08 15.09 6.62
CA VAL A 85 3.27 14.01 7.21
C VAL A 85 1.85 13.99 6.65
N ASP A 86 1.21 15.16 6.53
CA ASP A 86 -0.13 15.29 5.95
C ASP A 86 -0.17 14.81 4.49
N THR A 87 0.86 15.12 3.71
CA THR A 87 0.96 14.69 2.31
C THR A 87 1.06 13.16 2.20
N ILE A 88 1.89 12.54 3.05
CA ILE A 88 2.00 11.06 3.11
C ILE A 88 0.69 10.45 3.60
N TYR A 89 0.04 11.05 4.60
CA TYR A 89 -1.24 10.59 5.12
C TYR A 89 -2.36 10.66 4.07
N ALA A 90 -2.38 11.72 3.26
CA ALA A 90 -3.29 11.84 2.12
C ALA A 90 -3.03 10.76 1.07
N ALA A 91 -1.77 10.46 0.74
CA ALA A 91 -1.41 9.36 -0.16
C ALA A 91 -1.89 7.99 0.38
N LEU A 92 -1.76 7.76 1.68
CA LEU A 92 -2.27 6.55 2.34
C LEU A 92 -3.81 6.44 2.23
N CYS A 93 -4.53 7.56 2.33
CA CYS A 93 -5.97 7.61 2.12
C CYS A 93 -6.37 7.34 0.65
N LEU A 94 -5.56 7.76 -0.32
CA LEU A 94 -5.78 7.48 -1.74
C LEU A 94 -5.62 5.98 -2.07
N CYS A 95 -4.63 5.30 -1.48
CA CYS A 95 -4.48 3.84 -1.62
C CYS A 95 -5.68 3.04 -1.09
N LYS A 96 -6.50 3.63 -0.21
CA LYS A 96 -7.73 3.01 0.32
C LYS A 96 -8.94 3.21 -0.59
N LYS A 97 -8.90 4.10 -1.58
CA LYS A 97 -9.98 4.23 -2.56
C LYS A 97 -9.85 3.10 -3.58
N PRO A 98 -10.90 2.31 -3.86
CA PRO A 98 -10.83 1.31 -4.92
C PRO A 98 -10.44 2.02 -6.23
N LYS A 99 -9.48 1.45 -6.98
CA LYS A 99 -9.07 1.90 -8.33
C LYS A 99 -10.19 1.69 -9.37
N SER A 100 -11.46 1.83 -9.00
CA SER A 100 -12.61 1.71 -9.89
C SER A 100 -12.94 3.06 -10.52
N ARG A 101 -12.08 3.55 -11.42
CA ARG A 101 -12.48 4.57 -12.40
C ARG A 101 -11.52 4.58 -13.59
N ILE A 102 -11.88 3.85 -14.64
CA ILE A 102 -11.75 4.18 -16.08
C ILE A 102 -12.21 2.94 -16.87
N MET A 103 -13.44 2.97 -17.38
CA MET A 103 -13.85 2.52 -18.71
C MET A 103 -15.36 2.68 -18.80
N LEU A 104 -15.84 3.85 -19.25
CA LEU A 104 -17.19 4.05 -19.80
C LEU A 104 -17.26 5.48 -20.36
N SER A 105 -16.56 5.73 -21.47
CA SER A 105 -16.85 6.87 -22.36
C SER A 105 -16.31 6.66 -23.77
N ARG A 106 -16.79 5.63 -24.46
CA ARG A 106 -16.76 5.58 -25.93
C ARG A 106 -17.80 4.57 -26.40
N PHE A 107 -18.53 4.91 -27.47
CA PHE A 107 -19.55 4.12 -28.16
C PHE A 107 -20.97 4.10 -27.56
N LEU A 108 -21.68 5.22 -27.75
CA LEU A 108 -23.06 5.17 -28.25
C LEU A 108 -23.14 6.13 -29.44
N MET A 109 -22.98 5.59 -30.65
CA MET A 109 -23.47 6.23 -31.88
C MET A 109 -24.97 5.96 -31.98
N PRO A 110 -25.81 6.94 -32.40
CA PRO A 110 -27.21 6.68 -32.65
C PRO A 110 -27.35 6.03 -34.04
N LEU A 111 -27.88 4.80 -34.08
CA LEU A 111 -28.34 4.20 -35.32
C LEU A 111 -29.66 4.86 -35.72
N ARG A 112 -29.59 5.55 -36.86
CA ARG A 112 -30.69 6.10 -37.63
C ARG A 112 -31.20 5.01 -38.56
N TRP A 113 -32.41 4.51 -38.33
CA TRP A 113 -33.38 4.03 -39.34
C TRP A 113 -34.77 4.10 -38.73
#